data_AF-A0A381WBD4-F1
#
_entry.id   AF-A0A381WBD4-F1
#
_cell.length_a   1.000
_cell.length_b   1.000
_cell.length_c   1.000
_cell.angle_alpha   90.00
_cell.angle_beta   90.00
_cell.angle_gamma   90.00
#
_symmetry.space_group_name_H-M   'P 1'
#
loop_
_entity.id
_entity.type
_entity.pdbx_description
1 polymer ?
#
loop_
_entity_poly.entity_id
_entity_poly.type
_entity_poly.pdbx_seq_one_letter_code
_entity_poly.pdbx_strand_id
1 'polypeptide(L)'
;MGLGIDKFKELWGAWALEVVSYSIVVLGAVGVGWVGWKVSTRCTTSERAWILIALFAYGIGTFVARSPQERLHYLGYGMLAILLHRGFVRGHGKSKKGSTMVLAFGVFLAGSSIGLLDELLQIIWPRRYFDWADVGMNVVAVGLGLLVAIPTWSALNRDA
;
A
#
# COMPACT_ATOMS: atom_id res chain seq x y z
N MET A 1 -7.02 17.75 -28.89
CA MET A 1 -5.94 18.13 -27.94
C MET A 1 -5.49 16.85 -27.25
N GLY A 2 -4.33 16.30 -27.63
CA GLY A 2 -3.81 15.06 -27.04
C GLY A 2 -3.49 15.28 -25.57
N LEU A 3 -4.14 14.53 -24.69
CA LEU A 3 -3.96 14.63 -23.24
C LEU A 3 -2.69 13.90 -22.82
N GLY A 4 -1.98 14.47 -21.84
CA GLY A 4 -0.95 13.83 -21.02
C GLY A 4 0.18 13.13 -21.77
N ILE A 5 -0.04 11.88 -22.15
CA ILE A 5 0.94 10.99 -22.78
C ILE A 5 1.33 11.48 -24.18
N ASP A 6 0.37 11.95 -24.97
CA ASP A 6 0.66 12.40 -26.34
C ASP A 6 1.51 13.67 -26.31
N LYS A 7 1.17 14.61 -25.42
CA LYS A 7 1.94 15.83 -25.17
C LYS A 7 3.31 15.54 -24.55
N PHE A 8 3.41 14.51 -23.70
CA PHE A 8 4.69 14.07 -23.14
C PHE A 8 5.60 13.48 -24.23
N LYS A 9 5.06 12.62 -25.11
CA LYS A 9 5.80 12.07 -26.25
C LYS A 9 6.24 13.17 -27.23
N GLU A 10 5.41 14.18 -27.44
CA GLU A 10 5.74 15.35 -28.27
C GLU A 10 6.88 16.18 -27.67
N LEU A 11 6.86 16.44 -26.35
CA LEU A 11 7.87 17.27 -25.67
C LEU A 11 9.19 16.54 -25.38
N TRP A 12 9.14 15.25 -25.07
CA TRP A 12 10.27 14.50 -24.51
C TRP A 12 10.68 13.27 -25.33
N GLY A 13 9.90 12.91 -26.36
CA GLY A 13 10.11 11.71 -27.17
C GLY A 13 9.55 10.44 -26.53
N ALA A 14 9.20 9.46 -27.36
CA ALA A 14 8.71 8.16 -26.89
C ALA A 14 9.75 7.39 -26.06
N TRP A 15 11.05 7.55 -26.39
CA TRP A 15 12.15 6.94 -25.64
C TRP A 15 12.16 7.36 -24.17
N ALA A 16 11.73 8.58 -23.84
CA ALA A 16 11.80 9.09 -22.48
C ALA A 16 10.72 8.39 -21.63
N LEU A 17 9.56 8.16 -22.21
CA LEU A 17 8.47 7.43 -21.58
C LEU A 17 8.89 5.98 -21.31
N GLU A 18 9.54 5.34 -22.29
CA GLU A 18 10.08 3.98 -22.14
C GLU A 18 11.14 3.91 -21.03
N VAL A 19 12.14 4.80 -21.04
CA VAL A 19 13.19 4.85 -20.02
C VAL A 19 12.60 5.05 -18.62
N VAL A 20 11.62 5.95 -18.48
CA VAL A 20 10.93 6.19 -17.21
C VAL A 20 10.16 4.93 -16.78
N SER A 21 9.41 4.30 -17.68
CA SER A 21 8.67 3.07 -17.38
C SER A 21 9.60 1.93 -16.96
N TYR A 22 10.68 1.68 -17.72
CA TYR A 22 11.65 0.64 -17.38
C TYR A 22 12.36 0.94 -16.05
N SER A 23 12.70 2.19 -15.78
CA SER A 23 13.33 2.60 -14.51
C SER A 23 12.41 2.33 -13.33
N ILE A 24 11.12 2.63 -13.43
CA ILE A 24 10.14 2.34 -12.38
C ILE A 24 10.05 0.83 -12.13
N VAL A 25 9.99 0.03 -13.18
CA VAL A 25 9.92 -1.44 -13.06
C VAL A 25 11.18 -2.01 -12.43
N VAL A 26 12.37 -1.60 -12.90
CA VAL A 26 13.65 -2.10 -12.39
C VAL A 26 13.87 -1.68 -10.93
N LEU A 27 13.69 -0.40 -10.61
CA LEU A 27 13.85 0.08 -9.24
C LEU A 27 12.82 -0.55 -8.29
N GLY A 28 11.58 -0.72 -8.76
CA GLY A 28 10.53 -1.43 -8.04
C GLY A 28 10.92 -2.88 -7.75
N ALA A 29 11.37 -3.62 -8.75
CA ALA A 29 11.80 -5.02 -8.61
C ALA A 29 13.01 -5.16 -7.67
N VAL A 30 14.00 -4.28 -7.79
CA VAL A 30 15.16 -4.25 -6.89
C VAL A 30 14.73 -3.96 -5.45
N GLY A 31 13.85 -2.98 -5.25
CA GLY A 31 13.31 -2.64 -3.93
C GLY A 31 12.54 -3.80 -3.29
N VAL A 32 11.64 -4.44 -4.06
CA VAL A 32 10.90 -5.63 -3.61
C VAL A 32 11.84 -6.79 -3.30
N GLY A 33 12.83 -7.05 -4.15
CA GLY A 33 13.84 -8.09 -3.95
C GLY A 33 14.68 -7.84 -2.69
N TRP A 34 15.11 -6.60 -2.44
CA TRP A 34 15.86 -6.23 -1.24
C TRP A 34 15.04 -6.41 0.04
N VAL A 35 13.77 -5.97 0.04
CA VAL A 35 12.85 -6.18 1.17
C VAL A 35 12.61 -7.68 1.37
N GLY A 36 12.36 -8.42 0.29
CA GLY A 36 12.13 -9.86 0.31
C GLY A 36 13.31 -10.65 0.86
N TRP A 37 14.54 -10.31 0.46
CA TRP A 37 15.76 -10.87 1.05
C TRP A 37 15.82 -10.58 2.55
N LYS A 38 15.73 -9.31 2.95
CA LYS A 38 15.79 -8.93 4.38
C LYS A 38 14.75 -9.67 5.21
N VAL A 39 13.50 -9.76 4.73
CA VAL A 39 12.43 -10.55 5.37
C VAL A 39 12.82 -12.04 5.44
N SER A 40 13.33 -12.62 4.35
CA SER A 40 13.76 -14.03 4.30
C SER A 40 15.01 -14.36 5.11
N THR A 41 15.75 -13.37 5.60
CA THR A 41 16.93 -13.59 6.45
C THR A 41 16.66 -13.23 7.92
N ARG A 42 15.67 -12.38 8.20
CA ARG A 42 15.44 -11.83 9.55
C ARG A 42 14.08 -12.15 10.17
N CYS A 43 13.06 -12.51 9.39
CA CYS A 43 11.76 -12.94 9.91
C CYS A 43 11.80 -14.39 10.39
N THR A 44 11.02 -14.69 11.43
CA THR A 44 10.70 -16.08 11.82
C THR A 44 9.84 -16.77 10.76
N THR A 45 9.77 -18.10 10.79
CA THR A 45 8.89 -18.88 9.91
C THR A 45 7.42 -18.46 10.04
N SER A 46 6.97 -18.15 11.26
CA SER A 46 5.60 -17.69 11.52
C SER A 46 5.32 -16.31 10.93
N GLU A 47 6.25 -15.36 11.04
CA GLU A 47 6.09 -14.03 10.43
C GLU A 47 6.05 -14.08 8.91
N ARG A 48 6.90 -14.93 8.30
CA ARG A 48 6.88 -15.15 6.86
C ARG A 48 5.56 -15.75 6.39
N ALA A 49 5.05 -16.75 7.12
CA ALA A 49 3.76 -17.34 6.81
C ALA A 49 2.64 -16.29 6.87
N TRP A 50 2.59 -15.46 7.91
CA TRP A 50 1.60 -14.38 8.01
C TRP A 50 1.73 -13.33 6.90
N ILE A 51 2.95 -12.92 6.55
CA ILE A 51 3.18 -12.00 5.43
C ILE A 51 2.69 -12.63 4.12
N LEU A 52 3.00 -13.90 3.86
CA LEU A 52 2.57 -14.59 2.64
C LEU A 52 1.05 -14.75 2.59
N ILE A 53 0.41 -15.10 3.71
CA ILE A 53 -1.05 -15.17 3.81
C ILE A 53 -1.67 -13.80 3.54
N ALA A 54 -1.13 -12.73 4.13
CA ALA A 54 -1.61 -11.37 3.92
C ALA A 54 -1.43 -10.93 2.46
N LEU A 55 -0.27 -11.19 1.85
CA LEU A 55 -0.01 -10.88 0.43
C LEU A 55 -0.91 -11.70 -0.51
N PHE A 56 -1.17 -12.96 -0.19
CA PHE A 56 -2.05 -13.81 -0.97
C PHE A 56 -3.51 -13.33 -0.89
N ALA A 57 -4.00 -13.04 0.32
CA ALA A 57 -5.32 -12.43 0.52
C ALA A 57 -5.44 -11.08 -0.21
N TYR A 58 -4.38 -10.28 -0.18
CA TYR A 58 -4.32 -9.00 -0.88
C TYR A 58 -4.34 -9.16 -2.41
N GLY A 59 -3.64 -10.16 -2.94
CA GLY A 59 -3.68 -10.52 -4.36
C GLY A 59 -5.07 -10.97 -4.80
N ILE A 60 -5.76 -11.79 -3.98
CA ILE A 60 -7.16 -12.17 -4.23
C ILE A 60 -8.07 -10.95 -4.22
N GLY A 61 -7.97 -10.09 -3.20
CA GLY A 61 -8.78 -8.87 -3.13
C GLY A 61 -8.60 -7.95 -4.33
N THR A 62 -7.35 -7.81 -4.79
CA THR A 62 -7.03 -7.05 -6.01
C THR A 62 -7.59 -7.72 -7.26
N PHE A 63 -7.58 -9.05 -7.35
CA PHE A 63 -8.11 -9.76 -8.51
C PHE A 63 -9.64 -9.72 -8.59
N VAL A 64 -10.32 -9.80 -7.44
CA VAL A 64 -11.79 -9.80 -7.31
C VAL A 64 -12.39 -8.41 -7.56
N ALA A 65 -11.63 -7.33 -7.36
CA ALA A 65 -12.06 -5.96 -7.67
C ALA A 65 -12.50 -5.84 -9.14
N ARG A 66 -13.69 -5.27 -9.34
CA ARG A 66 -14.48 -5.34 -10.58
C ARG A 66 -13.93 -4.41 -11.63
N SER A 67 -13.52 -3.21 -11.21
CA SER A 67 -13.00 -2.17 -12.09
C SER A 67 -11.49 -1.96 -11.90
N PRO A 68 -10.77 -1.49 -12.94
CA PRO A 68 -9.37 -1.06 -12.79
C PRO A 68 -9.20 0.01 -11.71
N GLN A 69 -10.23 0.83 -11.50
CA GLN A 69 -10.25 1.85 -10.47
C GLN A 69 -10.30 1.27 -9.05
N GLU A 70 -11.20 0.32 -8.78
CA GLU A 70 -11.25 -0.38 -7.50
C GLU A 70 -9.92 -1.09 -7.20
N ARG A 71 -9.28 -1.68 -8.22
CA ARG A 71 -7.95 -2.29 -8.07
C ARG A 71 -6.91 -1.27 -7.63
N LEU A 72 -6.89 -0.09 -8.26
CA LEU A 72 -5.96 0.98 -7.90
C LEU A 72 -6.24 1.54 -6.51
N HIS A 73 -7.51 1.69 -6.12
CA HIS A 73 -7.87 2.05 -4.75
C HIS A 73 -7.39 0.99 -3.77
N TYR A 74 -7.68 -0.29 -4.01
CA TYR A 74 -7.26 -1.39 -3.14
C TYR A 74 -5.74 -1.44 -2.98
N LEU A 75 -4.99 -1.30 -4.08
CA LEU A 75 -3.53 -1.17 -4.08
C LEU A 75 -3.05 0.07 -3.31
N GLY A 76 -3.70 1.21 -3.55
CA GLY A 76 -3.38 2.49 -2.93
C GLY A 76 -3.57 2.47 -1.41
N TYR A 77 -4.68 1.91 -0.91
CA TYR A 77 -5.00 1.88 0.51
C TYR A 77 -4.11 0.92 1.31
N GLY A 78 -3.74 -0.23 0.73
CA GLY A 78 -2.75 -1.11 1.36
C GLY A 78 -1.36 -0.47 1.42
N MET A 79 -0.94 0.22 0.35
CA MET A 79 0.31 0.98 0.36
C MET A 79 0.26 2.17 1.33
N LEU A 80 -0.86 2.87 1.41
CA LEU A 80 -1.10 3.94 2.38
C LEU A 80 -0.92 3.44 3.81
N ALA A 81 -1.48 2.28 4.14
CA ALA A 81 -1.32 1.68 5.47
C ALA A 81 0.15 1.39 5.83
N ILE A 82 0.94 0.91 4.87
CA ILE A 82 2.39 0.69 5.05
C ILE A 82 3.11 2.02 5.31
N LEU A 83 2.78 3.07 4.56
CA LEU A 83 3.37 4.40 4.71
C LEU A 83 2.98 5.06 6.03
N LEU A 84 1.70 5.01 6.40
CA LEU A 84 1.21 5.51 7.68
C LEU A 84 1.90 4.78 8.84
N HIS A 85 1.98 3.45 8.79
CA HIS A 85 2.70 2.69 9.82
C HIS A 85 4.16 3.14 9.94
N ARG A 86 4.87 3.31 8.82
CA ARG A 86 6.25 3.81 8.82
C ARG A 86 6.37 5.22 9.42
N GLY A 87 5.45 6.12 9.08
CA GLY A 87 5.42 7.49 9.62
C GLY A 87 5.18 7.51 11.13
N PHE A 88 4.16 6.79 11.59
CA PHE A 88 3.80 6.72 13.00
C PHE A 88 4.91 6.12 13.86
N VAL A 89 5.54 5.02 13.41
CA VAL A 89 6.62 4.38 14.18
C VAL A 89 7.86 5.27 14.27
N ARG A 90 8.20 6.00 13.20
CA ARG A 90 9.31 6.98 13.25
C ARG A 90 9.01 8.14 14.18
N GLY A 91 7.76 8.61 14.22
CA GLY A 91 7.33 9.71 15.09
C GLY A 91 7.29 9.37 16.58
N HIS A 92 7.03 8.11 16.94
CA HIS A 92 6.85 7.69 18.35
C HIS A 92 8.09 7.07 19.01
N GLY A 93 9.26 7.09 18.36
CA GLY A 93 10.51 6.51 18.90
C GLY A 93 10.42 4.99 19.11
N LYS A 94 11.50 4.36 19.62
CA LYS A 94 11.56 2.90 19.91
C LYS A 94 10.51 2.54 20.97
N SER A 95 9.29 2.30 20.53
CA SER A 95 8.18 2.18 21.45
C SER A 95 8.15 0.81 22.13
N LYS A 96 7.95 0.82 23.46
CA LYS A 96 7.81 -0.39 24.28
C LYS A 96 6.69 -1.27 23.71
N LYS A 97 6.84 -2.60 23.83
CA LYS A 97 5.95 -3.67 23.30
C LYS A 97 4.43 -3.42 23.42
N GLY A 98 3.97 -2.65 24.42
CA GLY A 98 2.55 -2.27 24.60
C GLY A 98 2.03 -1.17 23.66
N SER A 99 2.90 -0.39 23.03
CA SER A 99 2.51 0.73 22.14
C SER A 99 2.31 0.30 20.69
N THR A 100 2.80 -0.88 20.29
CA THR A 100 2.66 -1.37 18.91
C THR A 100 1.19 -1.58 18.52
N MET A 101 0.37 -2.09 19.44
CA MET A 101 -1.05 -2.33 19.20
C MET A 101 -1.84 -1.01 19.11
N VAL A 102 -1.52 -0.05 19.99
CA VAL A 102 -2.09 1.30 19.97
C VAL A 102 -1.73 2.02 18.66
N LEU A 103 -0.48 1.90 18.22
CA LEU A 103 0.00 2.49 16.98
C LEU A 103 -0.66 1.84 15.76
N ALA A 104 -0.76 0.51 15.74
CA ALA A 104 -1.45 -0.22 14.67
C ALA A 104 -2.92 0.17 14.59
N PHE A 105 -3.60 0.30 15.74
CA PHE A 105 -4.98 0.77 15.79
C PHE A 105 -5.13 2.21 15.29
N GLY A 106 -4.23 3.11 15.70
CA GLY A 106 -4.20 4.49 15.21
C GLY A 106 -4.01 4.57 13.69
N VAL A 107 -3.10 3.77 13.14
CA VAL A 107 -2.87 3.69 11.69
C VAL A 107 -4.09 3.10 10.97
N PHE A 108 -4.69 2.05 11.53
CA PHE A 108 -5.89 1.43 10.97
C PHE A 108 -7.04 2.42 10.91
N LEU A 109 -7.28 3.16 12.01
CA LEU A 109 -8.33 4.16 12.08
C LEU A 109 -8.07 5.33 11.13
N ALA A 110 -6.82 5.81 11.06
CA ALA A 110 -6.45 6.89 10.14
C ALA A 110 -6.62 6.46 8.68
N GLY A 111 -6.10 5.30 8.29
CA GLY A 111 -6.21 4.77 6.93
C GLY A 111 -7.67 4.52 6.53
N SER A 112 -8.45 3.90 7.42
CA SER A 112 -9.88 3.66 7.19
C SER A 112 -10.68 4.96 7.08
N SER A 113 -10.38 5.97 7.91
CA SER A 113 -11.03 7.27 7.84
C SER A 113 -10.69 8.01 6.55
N ILE A 114 -9.45 7.94 6.08
CA ILE A 114 -9.07 8.49 4.76
C ILE A 114 -9.85 7.78 3.65
N GLY A 115 -9.96 6.45 3.70
CA GLY A 115 -10.73 5.68 2.72
C GLY A 115 -12.23 5.99 2.72
N LEU A 116 -12.80 6.28 3.89
CA LEU A 116 -14.19 6.75 4.00
C LEU A 116 -14.35 8.15 3.43
N LEU A 117 -13.43 9.07 3.75
CA LEU A 117 -13.47 10.45 3.26
C LEU A 117 -13.34 10.51 1.74
N ASP A 118 -12.47 9.70 1.15
CA ASP A 118 -12.33 9.57 -0.30
C ASP A 118 -13.63 9.11 -0.96
N GLU A 119 -14.32 8.13 -0.37
CA GLU A 119 -15.61 7.67 -0.85
C GLU A 119 -16.71 8.74 -0.69
N LEU A 120 -16.70 9.50 0.41
CA LEU A 120 -17.61 10.63 0.59
C LEU A 120 -17.38 11.75 -0.44
N LEU A 121 -16.13 11.98 -0.87
CA LEU A 121 -15.83 12.94 -1.94
C LEU A 121 -16.45 12.53 -3.28
N GLN A 122 -16.68 11.23 -3.50
CA GLN A 122 -17.33 10.74 -4.72
C GLN A 122 -18.78 11.19 -4.84
N ILE A 123 -19.46 11.57 -3.75
CA ILE A 123 -20.80 12.17 -3.76
C ILE A 123 -20.82 13.46 -4.60
N ILE A 124 -19.72 14.20 -4.58
CA ILE A 124 -19.58 15.48 -5.27
C ILE A 124 -19.11 15.26 -6.72
N TRP A 125 -18.57 14.09 -7.04
CA TRP A 125 -17.96 13.83 -8.34
C TRP A 125 -18.98 13.33 -9.37
N PRO A 126 -19.14 14.01 -10.51
CA PRO A 126 -20.07 13.55 -11.54
C PRO A 126 -19.65 12.17 -12.06
N ARG A 127 -20.62 11.25 -12.16
CA ARG A 127 -20.47 9.85 -12.63
C ARG A 127 -19.70 8.90 -11.69
N ARG A 128 -19.47 9.26 -10.42
CA ARG A 128 -19.19 8.29 -9.35
C ARG A 128 -20.34 8.32 -8.34
N TYR A 129 -20.51 7.21 -7.61
CA TYR A 129 -21.52 7.07 -6.58
C TYR A 129 -20.85 6.49 -5.36
N PHE A 130 -21.25 6.98 -4.19
CA PHE A 130 -20.85 6.42 -2.92
C PHE A 130 -21.32 4.95 -2.82
N ASP A 131 -20.39 4.03 -2.56
CA ASP A 131 -20.68 2.61 -2.29
C ASP A 131 -20.06 2.14 -0.96
N TRP A 132 -20.89 1.56 -0.10
CA TRP A 132 -20.42 0.94 1.15
C TRP A 132 -19.49 -0.25 0.90
N ALA A 133 -19.61 -0.94 -0.23
CA ALA A 133 -18.69 -1.99 -0.61
C ALA A 133 -17.27 -1.44 -0.84
N ASP A 134 -17.15 -0.24 -1.44
CA ASP A 134 -15.86 0.42 -1.69
C ASP A 134 -15.21 0.86 -0.36
N VAL A 135 -16.00 1.39 0.58
CA VAL A 135 -15.53 1.65 1.95
C VAL A 135 -14.99 0.37 2.60
N GLY A 136 -15.75 -0.73 2.52
CA GLY A 136 -15.35 -2.02 3.07
C GLY A 136 -14.04 -2.53 2.45
N MET A 137 -13.90 -2.42 1.14
CA MET A 137 -12.68 -2.80 0.42
C MET A 137 -11.47 -1.96 0.87
N ASN A 138 -11.64 -0.65 1.04
CA ASN A 138 -10.58 0.24 1.52
C ASN A 138 -10.13 -0.15 2.94
N VAL A 139 -11.08 -0.43 3.83
CA VAL A 139 -10.81 -0.89 5.21
C VAL A 139 -10.03 -2.21 5.21
N VAL A 140 -10.46 -3.19 4.39
CA VAL A 140 -9.76 -4.48 4.26
C VAL A 140 -8.35 -4.28 3.71
N ALA A 141 -8.18 -3.43 2.69
CA ALA A 141 -6.87 -3.12 2.12
C ALA A 141 -5.92 -2.53 3.17
N VAL A 142 -6.41 -1.60 4.00
CA VAL A 142 -5.63 -1.01 5.10
C VAL A 142 -5.22 -2.09 6.12
N GLY A 143 -6.14 -2.97 6.50
CA GLY A 143 -5.87 -4.08 7.44
C GLY A 143 -4.80 -5.03 6.91
N LEU A 144 -4.92 -5.46 5.65
CA LEU A 144 -3.92 -6.33 5.01
C LEU A 144 -2.56 -5.63 4.86
N GLY A 145 -2.55 -4.35 4.50
CA GLY A 145 -1.34 -3.53 4.45
C GLY A 145 -0.61 -3.47 5.81
N LEU A 146 -1.36 -3.34 6.90
CA LEU A 146 -0.80 -3.39 8.27
C LEU A 146 -0.24 -4.76 8.64
N LEU A 147 -0.93 -5.84 8.27
CA LEU A 147 -0.45 -7.22 8.50
C LEU A 147 0.88 -7.50 7.78
N VAL A 148 1.15 -6.83 6.67
CA VAL A 148 2.47 -6.85 6.03
C VAL A 148 3.45 -5.89 6.71
N ALA A 149 3.01 -4.66 7.02
CA ALA A 149 3.88 -3.59 7.52
C ALA A 149 4.52 -3.89 8.89
N ILE A 150 3.74 -4.42 9.84
CA ILE A 150 4.17 -4.66 11.22
C ILE A 150 5.31 -5.70 11.30
N PRO A 151 5.15 -6.93 10.80
CA PRO A 151 6.21 -7.94 10.87
C PRO A 151 7.42 -7.55 10.00
N THR A 152 7.20 -6.93 8.84
CA THR A 152 8.28 -6.41 7.99
C THR A 152 9.10 -5.36 8.74
N TRP A 153 8.44 -4.40 9.40
CA TRP A 153 9.12 -3.39 10.19
C TRP A 153 9.90 -3.99 11.37
N SER A 154 9.30 -4.94 12.08
CA SER A 154 9.97 -5.65 13.18
C SER A 154 11.26 -6.30 12.69
N ALA A 155 11.20 -7.06 11.59
CA ALA A 155 12.36 -7.74 11.04
C ALA A 155 13.46 -6.80 10.54
N LEU A 156 13.10 -5.64 10.00
CA LEU A 156 14.06 -4.64 9.55
C LEU A 156 14.81 -3.95 10.70
N ASN A 157 14.24 -3.93 11.92
CA ASN A 157 14.76 -3.16 13.06
C ASN A 157 15.13 -4.03 14.29
N ARG A 158 15.17 -5.36 14.16
CA ARG A 158 15.50 -6.29 15.27
C ARG A 158 16.88 -6.08 15.90
N ASP A 159 17.83 -5.52 15.13
CA ASP A 159 19.23 -5.36 15.54
C ASP A 159 19.67 -3.89 15.66
N ALA A 160 18.72 -2.94 15.64
CA ALA A 160 18.96 -1.49 15.67
C ALA A 160 18.74 -0.88 17.06
#